data_AF-A0A8S4R2H2-F1
#
_entry.id   AF-A0A8S4R2H2-F1
#
_cell.length_a   1.000
_cell.length_b   1.000
_cell.length_c   1.000
_cell.angle_alpha   90.00
_cell.angle_beta   90.00
_cell.angle_gamma   90.00
#
_symmetry.space_group_name_H-M   'P 1'
#
loop_
_entity.id
_entity.type
_entity.pdbx_description
1 polymer ?
#
loop_
_entity_poly.entity_id
_entity_poly.type
_entity_poly.pdbx_seq_one_letter_code
_entity_poly.pdbx_strand_id
1 'polypeptide(L)'
;EVLAKVDESMVKYEKDIESIDLKIQIMRNYYETMQNKNQLLEETIKEHAEFMKNWITFKDDREAARKHCEIMNNSAIIVQAWWRGLLVRKQLGPYKTVKKKQTPSKPNDKSKKKK
;
A
#
# COMPACT_ATOMS: atom_id res chain seq x y z
N GLU A 1 -75.56 43.35 3.67
CA GLU A 1 -74.32 43.95 4.21
C GLU A 1 -73.45 42.94 4.96
N VAL A 2 -73.98 42.20 5.94
CA VAL A 2 -73.23 41.19 6.71
C VAL A 2 -72.67 40.04 5.85
N LEU A 3 -73.46 39.50 4.92
CA LEU A 3 -73.03 38.41 4.03
C LEU A 3 -71.85 38.80 3.14
N ALA A 4 -71.88 39.98 2.51
CA ALA A 4 -70.79 40.47 1.66
C ALA A 4 -69.46 40.63 2.42
N LYS A 5 -69.53 41.00 3.71
CA LYS A 5 -68.34 41.13 4.57
C LYS A 5 -67.77 39.77 4.99
N VAL A 6 -68.63 38.77 5.12
CA VAL A 6 -68.23 37.36 5.34
C VAL A 6 -67.57 36.82 4.09
N ASP A 7 -68.15 37.05 2.90
CA ASP A 7 -67.59 36.60 1.62
C ASP A 7 -66.20 37.21 1.35
N GLU A 8 -66.03 38.52 1.60
CA GLU A 8 -64.74 39.19 1.48
C GLU A 8 -63.68 38.60 2.44
N SER A 9 -64.11 38.25 3.66
CA SER A 9 -63.23 37.60 4.64
C SER A 9 -62.85 36.19 4.20
N MET A 10 -63.77 35.44 3.59
CA MET A 10 -63.49 34.09 3.08
C MET A 10 -62.46 34.12 1.96
N VAL A 11 -62.62 35.00 0.96
CA VAL A 11 -61.65 35.16 -0.13
C VAL A 11 -60.26 35.56 0.38
N LYS A 12 -60.19 36.37 1.44
CA LYS A 12 -58.91 36.71 2.07
C LYS A 12 -58.25 35.47 2.72
N TYR A 13 -59.02 34.69 3.48
CA TYR A 13 -58.48 33.49 4.12
C TYR A 13 -58.05 32.42 3.11
N GLU A 14 -58.79 32.25 2.01
CA GLU A 14 -58.39 31.34 0.93
C GLU A 14 -57.01 31.72 0.36
N LYS A 15 -56.80 33.01 0.07
CA LYS A 15 -55.49 33.51 -0.40
C LYS A 15 -54.38 33.32 0.64
N ASP A 16 -54.68 33.55 1.91
CA ASP A 16 -53.71 33.36 3.00
C ASP A 16 -53.34 31.87 3.14
N ILE A 17 -54.32 30.96 3.01
CA ILE A 17 -54.10 29.50 3.04
C ILE A 17 -53.24 29.07 1.86
N GLU A 18 -53.54 29.53 0.64
CA GLU A 18 -52.75 29.22 -0.56
C GLU A 18 -51.30 29.74 -0.43
N SER A 19 -51.13 30.95 0.10
CA SER A 19 -49.80 31.52 0.32
C SER A 19 -49.00 30.72 1.36
N ILE A 20 -49.65 30.25 2.42
CA ILE A 20 -49.02 29.42 3.45
C ILE A 20 -48.66 28.05 2.89
N ASP A 21 -49.54 27.42 2.13
CA ASP A 21 -49.27 26.11 1.53
C ASP A 21 -48.11 26.17 0.54
N LEU A 22 -48.07 27.20 -0.31
CA LEU A 22 -46.93 27.43 -1.21
C LEU A 22 -45.62 27.56 -0.44
N LYS A 23 -45.62 28.29 0.67
CA LYS A 23 -44.43 28.43 1.53
C LYS A 23 -44.01 27.10 2.15
N ILE A 24 -44.97 26.29 2.60
CA ILE A 24 -44.71 24.95 3.13
C ILE A 24 -44.08 24.07 2.04
N GLN A 25 -44.61 24.09 0.81
CA GLN A 25 -44.08 23.31 -0.30
C GLN A 25 -42.64 23.71 -0.65
N ILE A 26 -42.35 25.02 -0.76
CA ILE A 26 -40.98 25.51 -1.01
C ILE A 26 -40.03 25.04 0.09
N MET A 27 -40.45 25.15 1.35
CA MET A 27 -39.59 24.79 2.48
C MET A 27 -39.34 23.28 2.57
N ARG A 28 -40.33 22.45 2.21
CA ARG A 28 -40.18 21.00 2.07
C ARG A 28 -39.19 20.64 0.97
N ASN A 29 -39.33 21.25 -0.22
CA ASN A 29 -38.41 21.00 -1.34
C ASN A 29 -36.97 21.41 -1.02
N TYR A 30 -36.79 22.54 -0.34
CA TYR A 30 -35.49 22.99 0.15
C TYR A 30 -34.88 21.96 1.12
N TYR A 31 -35.66 21.51 2.10
CA TYR A 31 -35.23 20.52 3.07
C TYR A 31 -34.84 19.20 2.41
N GLU A 32 -35.67 18.70 1.49
CA GLU A 32 -35.41 17.48 0.72
C GLU A 32 -34.11 17.60 -0.10
N THR A 33 -33.92 18.72 -0.79
CA THR A 33 -32.69 19.00 -1.54
C THR A 33 -31.45 19.00 -0.64
N MET A 34 -31.56 19.61 0.56
CA MET A 34 -30.48 19.63 1.53
C MET A 34 -30.18 18.23 2.08
N GLN A 35 -31.21 17.44 2.38
CA GLN A 35 -31.06 16.05 2.84
C GLN A 35 -30.38 15.18 1.79
N ASN A 36 -30.81 15.28 0.54
CA ASN A 36 -30.19 14.52 -0.56
C ASN A 36 -28.71 14.88 -0.74
N LYS A 37 -28.35 16.17 -0.61
CA LYS A 37 -26.95 16.60 -0.63
C LYS A 37 -26.15 16.04 0.54
N ASN A 38 -26.71 16.05 1.74
CA ASN A 38 -26.04 15.49 2.92
C ASN A 38 -25.82 13.99 2.76
N GLN A 39 -26.82 13.24 2.29
CA GLN A 39 -26.69 11.80 2.03
C GLN A 39 -25.57 11.51 1.01
N LEU A 40 -25.53 12.24 -0.10
CA LEU A 40 -24.48 12.09 -1.11
C LEU A 40 -23.08 12.39 -0.54
N LEU A 41 -22.96 13.42 0.29
CA LEU A 41 -21.69 13.75 0.95
C LEU A 41 -21.27 12.66 1.94
N GLU A 42 -22.20 12.13 2.72
CA GLU A 42 -21.94 11.02 3.65
C GLU A 42 -21.47 9.77 2.92
N GLU A 43 -22.11 9.42 1.80
CA GLU A 43 -21.70 8.31 0.94
C GLU A 43 -20.29 8.52 0.39
N THR A 44 -20.02 9.71 -0.16
CA THR A 44 -18.70 10.07 -0.69
C THR A 44 -17.61 9.97 0.38
N ILE A 45 -17.90 10.45 1.60
CA ILE A 45 -16.96 10.38 2.74
C ILE A 45 -16.69 8.93 3.12
N LYS A 46 -17.71 8.06 3.14
CA LYS A 46 -17.54 6.63 3.43
C LYS A 46 -16.65 5.96 2.39
N GLU A 47 -16.91 6.19 1.11
CA GLU A 47 -16.09 5.66 0.01
C GLU A 47 -14.63 6.11 0.12
N HIS A 48 -14.41 7.40 0.38
CA HIS A 48 -13.05 7.95 0.57
C HIS A 48 -12.35 7.34 1.80
N ALA A 49 -13.07 7.14 2.90
CA ALA A 49 -12.51 6.51 4.10
C ALA A 49 -12.10 5.06 3.84
N GLU A 50 -12.92 4.29 3.14
CA GLU A 50 -12.58 2.92 2.73
C GLU A 50 -11.39 2.89 1.77
N PHE A 51 -11.35 3.78 0.78
CA PHE A 51 -10.23 3.90 -0.13
C PHE A 51 -8.92 4.21 0.60
N MET A 52 -8.93 5.18 1.52
CA MET A 52 -7.76 5.52 2.33
C MET A 52 -7.31 4.34 3.19
N LYS A 53 -8.24 3.63 3.82
CA LYS A 53 -7.94 2.44 4.63
C LYS A 53 -7.28 1.36 3.77
N ASN A 54 -7.87 1.04 2.62
CA ASN A 54 -7.35 0.03 1.69
C ASN A 54 -5.96 0.41 1.15
N TRP A 55 -5.74 1.70 0.90
CA TRP A 55 -4.43 2.19 0.46
C TRP A 55 -3.36 2.02 1.53
N ILE A 56 -3.67 2.35 2.79
CA ILE A 56 -2.74 2.16 3.92
C ILE A 56 -2.42 0.68 4.09
N THR A 57 -3.43 -0.20 4.12
CA THR A 57 -3.21 -1.65 4.27
C THR A 57 -2.36 -2.21 3.13
N PHE A 58 -2.62 -1.78 1.89
CA PHE A 58 -1.82 -2.20 0.74
C PHE A 58 -0.35 -1.79 0.87
N LYS A 59 -0.09 -0.58 1.38
CA LYS A 59 1.27 -0.07 1.60
C LYS A 59 1.99 -0.86 2.68
N ASP A 60 1.31 -1.13 3.79
CA ASP A 60 1.85 -1.91 4.90
C ASP A 60 2.17 -3.34 4.49
N ASP A 61 1.25 -4.01 3.79
CA ASP A 61 1.44 -5.38 3.28
C ASP A 61 2.63 -5.46 2.32
N ARG A 62 2.75 -4.47 1.42
CA ARG A 62 3.87 -4.37 0.48
C ARG A 62 5.20 -4.19 1.21
N GLU A 63 5.24 -3.35 2.24
CA GLU A 63 6.44 -3.15 3.03
C GLU A 63 6.81 -4.39 3.86
N ALA A 64 5.83 -5.04 4.46
CA ALA A 64 6.02 -6.30 5.18
C ALA A 64 6.60 -7.39 4.26
N ALA A 65 6.05 -7.54 3.05
CA ALA A 65 6.57 -8.47 2.04
C ALA A 65 8.02 -8.14 1.64
N ARG A 66 8.33 -6.86 1.39
CA ARG A 66 9.69 -6.41 1.07
C ARG A 66 10.67 -6.76 2.20
N LYS A 67 10.31 -6.46 3.45
CA LYS A 67 11.13 -6.74 4.62
C LYS A 67 11.34 -8.25 4.81
N HIS A 68 10.31 -9.05 4.58
CA HIS A 68 10.42 -10.50 4.66
C HIS A 68 11.42 -11.05 3.62
N CYS A 69 11.30 -10.63 2.35
CA CYS A 69 12.24 -11.02 1.30
C CYS A 69 13.67 -10.58 1.61
N GLU A 70 13.86 -9.37 2.13
CA GLU A 70 15.17 -8.85 2.51
C GLU A 70 15.82 -9.69 3.63
N ILE A 71 15.06 -10.03 4.68
CA ILE A 71 15.53 -10.88 5.78
C ILE A 71 15.92 -12.27 5.26
N MET A 72 15.08 -12.88 4.42
CA MET A 72 15.36 -14.19 3.84
C MET A 72 16.63 -14.17 2.99
N ASN A 73 16.77 -13.16 2.12
CA ASN A 73 17.92 -13.04 1.25
C ASN A 73 19.21 -12.78 2.05
N ASN A 74 19.18 -11.87 3.02
CA ASN A 74 20.32 -11.58 3.88
C ASN A 74 20.75 -12.82 4.67
N SER A 75 19.80 -13.56 5.24
CA SER A 75 20.07 -14.81 5.95
C SER A 75 20.69 -15.85 5.02
N ALA A 76 20.16 -16.01 3.81
CA ALA A 76 20.71 -16.91 2.80
C ALA A 76 22.14 -16.51 2.39
N ILE A 77 22.39 -15.22 2.18
CA ILE A 77 23.72 -14.68 1.86
C ILE A 77 24.71 -14.97 2.98
N ILE A 78 24.32 -14.79 4.25
CA ILE A 78 25.19 -15.08 5.40
C ILE A 78 25.59 -16.56 5.42
N VAL A 79 24.62 -17.46 5.29
CA VAL A 79 24.87 -18.92 5.26
C VAL A 79 25.74 -19.28 4.07
N GLN A 80 25.45 -18.72 2.90
CA GLN A 80 26.22 -18.93 1.68
C GLN A 80 27.67 -18.43 1.79
N ALA A 81 27.87 -17.24 2.36
CA ALA A 81 29.19 -16.65 2.57
C ALA A 81 29.99 -17.47 3.59
N TRP A 82 29.35 -17.89 4.68
CA TRP A 82 29.94 -18.78 5.67
C TRP A 82 30.41 -20.09 5.04
N TRP A 83 29.55 -20.73 4.23
CA TRP A 83 29.86 -21.98 3.55
C TRP A 83 30.99 -21.83 2.53
N ARG A 84 30.96 -20.78 1.70
CA ARG A 84 32.05 -20.48 0.75
C ARG A 84 33.38 -20.24 1.48
N GLY A 85 33.36 -19.52 2.60
CA GLY A 85 34.54 -19.33 3.45
C GLY A 85 35.06 -20.65 4.04
N LEU A 86 34.15 -21.55 4.45
CA LEU A 86 34.50 -22.88 4.93
C LEU A 86 35.19 -23.72 3.83
N LEU A 87 34.62 -23.73 2.61
CA LEU A 87 35.18 -24.45 1.46
C LEU A 87 36.62 -24.02 1.17
N VAL A 88 36.91 -22.71 1.23
CA VAL A 88 38.27 -22.19 1.02
C VAL A 88 39.20 -22.60 2.17
N ARG A 89 38.80 -22.39 3.43
CA ARG A 89 39.66 -22.71 4.60
C ARG A 89 39.98 -24.19 4.71
N LYS A 90 39.04 -25.06 4.35
CA LYS A 90 39.22 -26.51 4.35
C LYS A 90 39.72 -27.05 3.01
N GLN A 91 39.98 -26.17 2.03
CA GLN A 91 40.45 -26.51 0.69
C GLN A 91 39.62 -27.64 0.07
N LEU A 92 38.30 -27.51 0.15
CA LEU A 92 37.34 -28.48 -0.37
C LEU A 92 36.93 -28.10 -1.80
N GLY A 93 36.53 -29.10 -2.58
CA GLY A 93 36.02 -28.89 -3.95
C GLY A 93 37.04 -28.21 -4.88
N PRO A 94 36.65 -27.16 -5.63
CA PRO A 94 37.52 -26.46 -6.59
C PRO A 94 38.75 -25.78 -5.97
N TYR A 95 38.77 -25.59 -4.66
CA TYR A 95 39.86 -24.93 -3.94
C TYR A 95 40.90 -25.90 -3.37
N LYS A 96 40.82 -27.19 -3.72
CA LYS A 96 41.86 -28.16 -3.38
C LYS A 96 43.18 -27.73 -4.00
N THR A 97 44.18 -27.44 -3.16
CA THR A 97 45.52 -27.19 -3.68
C THR A 97 46.04 -28.49 -4.29
N VAL A 98 46.30 -28.49 -5.59
CA VAL A 98 46.97 -29.61 -6.25
C VAL A 98 48.34 -29.73 -5.59
N LYS A 99 48.58 -30.83 -4.88
CA LYS A 99 49.92 -31.09 -4.33
C LYS A 99 50.90 -31.10 -5.50
N LYS A 100 51.76 -30.08 -5.61
CA LYS A 100 52.90 -30.11 -6.54
C LYS A 100 53.68 -31.39 -6.21
N LYS A 101 53.68 -32.37 -7.13
CA LYS A 101 54.60 -33.50 -7.05
C LYS A 101 56.00 -32.88 -6.96
N GLN A 102 56.70 -33.14 -5.85
CA GLN A 102 58.11 -32.78 -5.72
C GLN A 102 58.83 -33.43 -6.90
N THR A 103 59.31 -32.62 -7.85
CA THR A 103 60.23 -33.11 -8.87
C THR A 103 61.52 -33.49 -8.15
N PRO A 104 62.02 -34.74 -8.30
CA PRO A 104 63.24 -35.15 -7.62
C PRO A 104 64.38 -34.23 -8.05
N SER A 105 65.12 -33.69 -7.08
CA SER A 105 66.28 -32.85 -7.34
C SER A 105 67.28 -33.64 -8.18
N LYS A 106 67.63 -33.11 -9.36
CA LYS A 106 68.69 -33.64 -10.22
C LYS A 106 70.00 -33.71 -9.42
N PRO A 107 70.72 -34.84 -9.40
CA PRO A 107 72.01 -34.92 -8.74
C PRO A 107 73.02 -34.04 -9.47
N ASN A 108 73.82 -33.33 -8.68
CA ASN A 108 74.84 -32.38 -9.09
C ASN A 108 76.04 -33.14 -9.68
N ASP A 109 76.15 -33.23 -11.01
CA ASP A 109 77.33 -33.80 -11.67
C ASP A 109 78.45 -32.75 -11.76
N LYS A 110 79.27 -32.71 -10.71
CA LYS A 110 80.60 -32.10 -10.74
C LYS A 110 81.64 -33.21 -10.88
N SER A 111 81.87 -33.75 -12.07
CA SER A 111 83.19 -34.31 -12.41
C SER A 111 83.38 -34.56 -13.92
N LYS A 112 84.21 -33.71 -14.57
CA LYS A 112 85.40 -34.10 -15.36
C LYS A 112 85.77 -32.98 -16.34
N LYS A 113 86.63 -32.09 -15.86
CA LYS A 113 87.49 -31.24 -16.70
C LYS A 113 88.68 -32.10 -17.13
N LYS A 114 88.82 -32.38 -18.42
CA LYS A 114 90.05 -32.92 -19.05
C LYS A 114 90.12 -32.45 -20.51
N LYS A 115 90.78 -31.32 -20.76
CA LYS A 115 91.97 -31.16 -21.61
C LYS A 115 92.38 -29.70 -21.62
#